data_AF-A0A8S3ZYG0-F1
#
_entry.id   AF-A0A8S3ZYG0-F1
#
_cell.length_a   1.000
_cell.length_b   1.000
_cell.length_c   1.000
_cell.angle_alpha   90.00
_cell.angle_beta   90.00
_cell.angle_gamma   90.00
#
_symmetry.space_group_name_H-M   'P 1'
#
loop_
_entity.id
_entity.type
_entity.pdbx_description
1 polymer ?
#
loop_
_entity_poly.entity_id
_entity_poly.type
_entity_poly.pdbx_seq_one_letter_code
_entity_poly.pdbx_strand_id
1 'polypeptide(L)'
;MALQSSMSIAPPVPSSGGTIPLALLIEYGLQRTYHELAILSELLPRKTDMDRKIEIFQFASRTRQLFVRLLALVKWANSASKVDKCVDICNFLEQQSMFFVETADSLHKMAKETLASARLPSFSLPSAIDVLTTGTYPRLPACIRERIIPPDPITPQEKAQTLQRLNEVIQYRLVSNELPKQMRRLKIDQGRVKFFVEHEFEVLLCFRSITSMSWHSQGCCMLITLCMICIKCCVSFC
;
A
#
# COMPACT_ATOMS: atom_id res chain seq x y z
N MET A 1 -28.53 21.99 -38.09
CA MET A 1 -28.07 22.09 -36.69
C MET A 1 -27.01 23.19 -36.63
N ALA A 2 -27.46 24.43 -36.46
CA ALA A 2 -26.56 25.55 -36.21
C ALA A 2 -26.25 25.55 -34.71
N LEU A 3 -24.99 25.30 -34.35
CA LEU A 3 -24.50 25.56 -33.00
C LEU A 3 -24.39 27.07 -32.86
N GLN A 4 -25.47 27.67 -32.36
CA GLN A 4 -25.50 29.05 -31.95
C GLN A 4 -24.63 29.16 -30.70
N SER A 5 -23.37 29.55 -30.90
CA SER A 5 -22.48 30.01 -29.84
C SER A 5 -23.02 31.34 -29.31
N SER A 6 -24.09 31.30 -28.55
CA SER A 6 -24.47 32.40 -27.68
C SER A 6 -23.43 32.45 -26.57
N MET A 7 -22.45 33.35 -26.72
CA MET A 7 -21.76 33.91 -25.56
C MET A 7 -22.80 34.68 -24.75
N SER A 8 -23.62 33.95 -24.00
CA SER A 8 -24.42 34.53 -22.93
C SER A 8 -23.42 35.12 -21.95
N ILE A 9 -23.34 36.45 -21.90
CA ILE A 9 -22.79 37.18 -20.76
C ILE A 9 -23.41 36.50 -19.54
N ALA A 10 -22.58 35.78 -18.80
CA ALA A 10 -23.03 35.05 -17.63
C ALA A 10 -23.74 36.06 -16.72
N PRO A 11 -24.89 35.70 -16.12
CA PRO A 11 -25.48 36.55 -15.11
C PRO A 11 -24.41 36.82 -14.04
N PRO A 12 -24.35 38.04 -13.47
CA PRO A 12 -23.37 38.35 -12.45
C PRO A 12 -23.47 37.28 -11.37
N VAL A 13 -22.40 36.50 -11.21
CA VAL A 13 -22.25 35.59 -10.09
C VAL A 13 -22.53 36.42 -8.84
N PRO A 14 -23.50 36.05 -8.00
CA PRO A 14 -23.80 36.84 -6.83
C PRO A 14 -22.53 36.89 -5.99
N SER A 15 -21.94 38.07 -5.88
CA SER A 15 -20.87 38.43 -4.95
C SER A 15 -21.41 38.37 -3.53
N SER A 16 -21.87 37.19 -3.11
CA SER A 16 -22.47 36.90 -1.83
C SER A 16 -21.38 36.38 -0.91
N GLY A 17 -20.55 37.29 -0.41
CA GLY A 17 -19.54 36.89 0.55
C GLY A 17 -18.58 38.00 0.94
N GLY A 18 -19.07 39.05 1.60
CA GLY A 18 -18.19 39.88 2.44
C GLY A 18 -18.09 41.36 2.11
N THR A 19 -18.98 41.93 1.30
CA THR A 19 -19.04 43.39 1.15
C THR A 19 -19.88 44.00 2.27
N ILE A 20 -19.27 44.88 3.06
CA ILE A 20 -19.94 45.61 4.16
C ILE A 20 -20.32 46.99 3.62
N PRO A 21 -21.59 47.43 3.72
CA PRO A 21 -21.98 48.75 3.25
C PRO A 21 -21.28 49.84 4.06
N LEU A 22 -20.70 50.82 3.37
CA LEU A 22 -19.96 51.92 3.98
C LEU A 22 -20.83 52.71 4.99
N ALA A 23 -22.12 52.85 4.73
CA ALA A 23 -23.07 53.53 5.62
C ALA A 23 -23.11 52.89 7.03
N LEU A 24 -23.15 51.56 7.09
CA LEU A 24 -23.19 50.80 8.33
C LEU A 24 -21.86 50.87 9.10
N LEU A 25 -20.74 50.94 8.37
CA LEU A 25 -19.41 51.18 8.98
C LEU A 25 -19.32 52.59 9.60
N ILE A 26 -19.88 53.60 8.93
CA ILE A 26 -19.93 54.97 9.45
C ILE A 26 -20.83 55.03 10.69
N GLU A 27 -22.01 54.41 10.64
CA GLU A 27 -22.96 54.38 11.74
C GLU A 27 -22.37 53.73 13.00
N TYR A 28 -21.70 52.58 12.87
CA TYR A 28 -21.02 51.96 14.00
C TYR A 28 -19.81 52.78 14.48
N GLY A 29 -19.09 53.44 13.58
CA GLY A 29 -18.02 54.37 13.96
C GLY A 29 -18.54 55.51 14.83
N LEU A 30 -19.66 56.12 14.42
CA LEU A 30 -20.32 57.20 15.17
C LEU A 30 -20.84 56.70 16.52
N GLN A 31 -21.59 55.59 16.53
CA GLN A 31 -22.15 55.03 17.76
C GLN A 31 -21.06 54.67 18.77
N ARG A 32 -19.96 54.08 18.32
CA ARG A 32 -18.81 53.77 19.16
C ARG A 32 -18.18 55.02 19.76
N THR A 33 -17.91 56.04 18.94
CA THR A 33 -17.29 57.29 19.44
C THR A 33 -18.19 58.04 20.41
N TYR A 34 -19.51 58.03 20.20
CA TYR A 34 -20.48 58.60 21.12
C TYR A 34 -20.52 57.84 22.45
N HIS A 35 -20.52 56.51 22.41
CA HIS A 35 -20.49 55.68 23.60
C HIS A 35 -19.19 55.87 24.42
N GLU A 36 -18.04 55.88 23.75
CA GLU A 36 -16.75 56.15 24.41
C GLU A 36 -16.71 57.55 25.03
N LEU A 37 -17.32 58.55 24.38
CA LEU A 37 -17.43 59.91 24.93
C LEU A 37 -18.38 59.98 26.14
N ALA A 38 -19.50 59.27 26.10
CA ALA A 38 -20.44 59.20 27.21
C ALA A 38 -19.77 58.59 28.46
N ILE A 39 -19.08 57.46 28.30
CA ILE A 39 -18.32 56.82 29.38
C ILE A 39 -17.24 57.77 29.92
N LEU A 40 -16.51 58.45 29.03
CA LEU A 40 -15.48 59.40 29.43
C LEU A 40 -16.09 60.54 30.27
N SER A 41 -17.27 61.05 29.89
CA SER A 41 -17.94 62.12 30.62
C SER A 41 -18.37 61.73 32.04
N GLU A 42 -18.74 60.47 32.28
CA GLU A 42 -19.12 59.96 33.60
C GLU A 42 -17.91 59.70 34.50
N LEU A 43 -16.76 59.33 33.91
CA LEU A 43 -15.54 58.99 34.65
C LEU A 43 -14.66 60.20 34.96
N LEU A 44 -14.71 61.25 34.13
CA LEU A 44 -13.92 62.48 34.24
C LEU A 44 -13.99 63.20 35.60
N PRO A 45 -15.17 63.33 36.26
CA PRO A 45 -15.30 64.05 37.53
C PRO A 45 -14.62 63.34 38.71
N ARG A 46 -14.30 62.05 38.58
CA ARG A 46 -13.74 61.22 39.66
C ARG A 46 -12.21 61.13 39.63
N LYS A 47 -11.54 61.83 38.69
CA LYS A 47 -10.10 61.74 38.41
C LYS A 47 -9.35 63.00 38.80
N THR A 48 -8.04 62.89 39.01
CA THR A 48 -7.16 64.04 39.25
C THR A 48 -7.03 64.91 37.98
N ASP A 49 -6.72 66.20 38.12
CA ASP A 49 -6.63 67.12 36.97
C ASP A 49 -5.59 66.69 35.91
N MET A 50 -4.51 66.03 36.32
CA MET A 50 -3.49 65.50 35.41
C MET A 50 -3.97 64.27 34.66
N ASP A 51 -4.57 63.31 35.35
CA ASP A 51 -5.12 62.10 34.71
C ASP A 51 -6.26 62.46 33.75
N ARG A 52 -7.09 63.43 34.12
CA ARG A 52 -8.18 63.95 33.28
C ARG A 52 -7.66 64.47 31.94
N LYS A 53 -6.58 65.24 31.94
CA LYS A 53 -5.96 65.78 30.72
C LYS A 53 -5.40 64.67 29.82
N ILE A 54 -4.77 63.67 30.42
CA ILE A 54 -4.20 62.52 29.70
C ILE A 54 -5.33 61.70 29.04
N GLU A 55 -6.40 61.38 29.77
CA GLU A 55 -7.52 60.60 29.24
C GLU A 55 -8.25 61.33 28.08
N ILE A 56 -8.48 62.64 28.20
CA ILE A 56 -9.07 63.46 27.12
C ILE A 56 -8.17 63.47 25.88
N PHE A 57 -6.86 63.66 26.05
CA PHE A 57 -5.92 63.66 24.95
C PHE A 57 -5.87 62.30 24.25
N GLN A 58 -5.83 61.20 25.01
CA GLN A 58 -5.84 59.85 24.47
C GLN A 58 -7.15 59.53 23.73
N PHE A 59 -8.30 59.97 24.24
CA PHE A 59 -9.57 59.86 23.54
C PHE A 59 -9.53 60.63 22.21
N ALA A 60 -9.13 61.90 22.23
CA ALA A 60 -9.05 62.72 21.02
C ALA A 60 -8.12 62.12 19.95
N SER A 61 -6.96 61.60 20.38
CA SER A 61 -6.00 60.93 19.49
C SER A 61 -6.57 59.65 18.86
N ARG A 62 -7.19 58.77 19.68
CA ARG A 62 -7.82 57.53 19.19
C ARG A 62 -8.96 57.81 18.22
N THR A 63 -9.85 58.73 18.57
CA THR A 63 -10.99 59.14 17.74
C THR A 63 -10.52 59.75 16.41
N ARG A 64 -9.48 60.59 16.43
CA ARG A 64 -8.88 61.14 15.21
C ARG A 64 -8.32 60.03 14.30
N GLN A 65 -7.62 59.04 14.84
CA GLN A 65 -7.07 57.94 14.04
C GLN A 65 -8.17 57.11 13.37
N LEU A 66 -9.27 56.85 14.10
CA LEU A 66 -10.43 56.14 13.54
C LEU A 66 -11.02 56.92 12.36
N PHE A 67 -11.28 58.23 12.52
CA PHE A 67 -11.86 59.05 11.46
C PHE A 67 -10.91 59.28 10.28
N VAL A 68 -9.59 59.32 10.50
CA VAL A 68 -8.61 59.38 9.40
C VAL A 68 -8.64 58.09 8.57
N ARG A 69 -8.73 56.91 9.21
CA ARG A 69 -8.89 55.64 8.50
C ARG A 69 -10.22 55.57 7.76
N LEU A 70 -11.30 56.01 8.39
CA LEU A 70 -12.62 56.09 7.77
C LEU A 70 -12.62 57.01 6.55
N LEU A 71 -11.97 58.17 6.64
CA LEU A 71 -11.80 59.10 5.53
C LEU A 71 -11.03 58.46 4.36
N ALA A 72 -9.99 57.68 4.65
CA ALA A 72 -9.26 56.95 3.62
C ALA A 72 -10.17 55.95 2.89
N LEU A 73 -11.03 55.24 3.61
CA LEU A 73 -12.03 54.33 3.03
C LEU A 73 -13.07 55.07 2.18
N VAL A 74 -13.57 56.23 2.63
CA VAL A 74 -14.51 57.06 1.86
C VAL A 74 -13.87 57.56 0.57
N LYS A 75 -12.60 58.01 0.62
CA LYS A 75 -11.86 58.41 -0.59
C LYS A 75 -11.65 57.24 -1.55
N TRP A 76 -11.40 56.05 -1.03
CA TRP A 76 -11.26 54.84 -1.83
C TRP A 76 -12.60 54.38 -2.43
N ALA A 77 -13.71 54.52 -1.70
CA ALA A 77 -15.04 54.12 -2.15
C ALA A 77 -15.48 54.82 -3.46
N ASN A 78 -14.95 56.01 -3.75
CA ASN A 78 -15.17 56.69 -5.03
C ASN A 78 -14.62 55.90 -6.23
N SER A 79 -13.65 55.01 -6.01
CA SER A 79 -13.10 54.11 -7.03
C SER A 79 -13.62 52.67 -6.92
N ALA A 80 -14.46 52.35 -5.93
CA ALA A 80 -14.95 50.98 -5.69
C ALA A 80 -15.71 50.43 -6.90
N SER A 81 -16.53 51.24 -7.57
CA SER A 81 -17.30 50.81 -8.76
C SER A 81 -16.43 50.34 -9.93
N LYS A 82 -15.16 50.78 -10.01
CA LYS A 82 -14.19 50.28 -10.99
C LYS A 82 -13.62 48.94 -10.55
N VAL A 83 -13.34 48.80 -9.26
CA VAL A 83 -12.82 47.56 -8.66
C VAL A 83 -13.87 46.45 -8.75
N ASP A 84 -15.14 46.74 -8.48
CA ASP A 84 -16.24 45.77 -8.57
C ASP A 84 -16.31 45.15 -9.98
N LYS A 85 -16.21 45.97 -11.04
CA LYS A 85 -16.16 45.48 -12.43
C LYS A 85 -14.94 44.60 -12.69
N CYS A 86 -13.79 44.95 -12.13
CA CYS A 86 -12.59 44.11 -12.25
C CYS A 86 -12.78 42.78 -11.54
N VAL A 87 -13.42 42.77 -10.37
CA VAL A 87 -13.77 41.54 -9.63
C VAL A 87 -14.71 40.67 -10.46
N ASP A 88 -15.74 41.25 -11.07
CA ASP A 88 -16.65 40.52 -11.96
C ASP A 88 -15.91 39.87 -13.15
N ILE A 89 -15.00 40.62 -13.78
CA ILE A 89 -14.17 40.11 -14.88
C ILE A 89 -13.25 38.99 -14.39
N CYS A 90 -12.59 39.16 -13.23
CA CYS A 90 -11.75 38.13 -12.64
C CYS A 90 -12.55 36.85 -12.36
N ASN A 91 -13.71 36.96 -11.74
CA ASN A 91 -14.59 35.83 -11.45
C ASN A 91 -15.02 35.11 -12.73
N PHE A 92 -15.36 35.86 -13.79
CA PHE A 92 -15.69 35.29 -15.09
C PHE A 92 -14.49 34.52 -15.70
N LEU A 93 -13.29 35.10 -15.66
CA LEU A 93 -12.08 34.46 -16.17
C LEU A 93 -11.72 33.20 -15.36
N GLU A 94 -11.87 33.23 -14.05
CA GLU A 94 -11.70 32.06 -13.18
C GLU A 94 -12.69 30.96 -13.52
N GLN A 95 -13.96 31.31 -13.75
CA GLN A 95 -14.98 30.36 -14.18
C GLN A 95 -14.63 29.73 -15.53
N GLN A 96 -14.15 30.52 -16.50
CA GLN A 96 -13.68 29.98 -17.78
C GLN A 96 -12.49 29.03 -17.61
N SER A 97 -11.52 29.40 -16.75
CA SER A 97 -10.39 28.54 -16.43
C SER A 97 -10.84 27.20 -15.85
N MET A 98 -11.85 27.20 -14.98
CA MET A 98 -12.41 25.98 -14.41
C MET A 98 -13.03 25.08 -15.48
N PHE A 99 -13.78 25.63 -16.43
CA PHE A 99 -14.34 24.84 -17.52
C PHE A 99 -13.28 24.16 -18.38
N PHE A 100 -12.11 24.78 -18.61
CA PHE A 100 -11.02 24.14 -19.34
C PHE A 100 -10.48 22.91 -18.59
N VAL A 101 -10.29 23.03 -17.28
CA VAL A 101 -9.81 21.92 -16.44
C VAL A 101 -10.83 20.80 -16.40
N GLU A 102 -12.10 21.11 -16.12
CA GLU A 102 -13.18 20.11 -16.07
C GLU A 102 -13.36 19.38 -17.40
N THR A 103 -13.28 20.11 -18.51
CA THR A 103 -13.39 19.51 -19.85
C THR A 103 -12.22 18.57 -20.13
N ALA A 104 -10.99 18.96 -19.77
CA ALA A 104 -9.82 18.12 -19.93
C ALA A 104 -9.92 16.83 -19.08
N ASP A 105 -10.34 16.97 -17.83
CA ASP A 105 -10.53 15.83 -16.92
C ASP A 105 -11.64 14.89 -17.40
N SER A 106 -12.76 15.46 -17.85
CA SER A 106 -13.86 14.68 -18.45
C SER A 106 -13.39 13.90 -19.68
N LEU A 107 -12.65 14.54 -20.58
CA LEU A 107 -12.10 13.89 -21.77
C LEU A 107 -11.09 12.80 -21.41
N HIS A 108 -10.23 13.05 -20.43
CA HIS A 108 -9.28 12.06 -19.94
C HIS A 108 -10.00 10.82 -19.39
N LYS A 109 -11.01 11.04 -18.55
CA LYS A 109 -11.84 9.98 -17.97
C LYS A 109 -12.53 9.17 -19.07
N MET A 110 -13.14 9.83 -20.05
CA MET A 110 -13.77 9.16 -21.20
C MET A 110 -12.76 8.30 -21.97
N ALA A 111 -11.56 8.84 -22.24
CA ALA A 111 -10.55 8.15 -23.03
C ALA A 111 -9.95 6.93 -22.31
N LYS A 112 -9.76 7.01 -20.99
CA LYS A 112 -9.04 5.99 -20.21
C LYS A 112 -9.94 4.98 -19.54
N GLU A 113 -11.13 5.37 -19.10
CA GLU A 113 -12.03 4.48 -18.39
C GLU A 113 -13.10 3.95 -19.34
N THR A 114 -13.92 4.85 -19.89
CA THR A 114 -15.10 4.49 -20.67
C THR A 114 -14.73 3.80 -21.98
N LEU A 115 -13.84 4.38 -22.77
CA LEU A 115 -13.42 3.81 -24.05
C LEU A 115 -12.56 2.55 -23.87
N ALA A 116 -11.74 2.48 -22.82
CA ALA A 116 -10.96 1.28 -22.54
C ALA A 116 -11.86 0.10 -22.18
N SER A 117 -12.90 0.32 -21.35
CA SER A 117 -13.87 -0.71 -20.99
C SER A 117 -14.77 -1.12 -22.16
N ALA A 118 -15.02 -0.22 -23.13
CA ALA A 118 -15.79 -0.56 -24.33
C ALA A 118 -15.00 -1.42 -25.33
N ARG A 119 -13.66 -1.44 -25.23
CA ARG A 119 -12.80 -2.25 -26.10
C ARG A 119 -12.64 -3.65 -25.54
N LEU A 120 -12.81 -4.65 -26.40
CA LEU A 120 -12.46 -6.03 -26.06
C LEU A 120 -10.93 -6.15 -25.94
N PRO A 121 -10.41 -6.81 -24.89
CA PRO A 121 -8.99 -7.07 -24.77
C PRO A 121 -8.49 -7.97 -25.91
N SER A 122 -7.19 -7.92 -26.20
CA SER A 122 -6.59 -8.81 -27.20
C SER A 122 -6.65 -10.25 -26.72
N PHE A 123 -7.32 -11.12 -27.48
CA PHE A 123 -7.40 -12.55 -27.18
C PHE A 123 -6.12 -13.26 -27.61
N SER A 124 -5.49 -14.00 -26.70
CA SER A 124 -4.30 -14.80 -27.02
C SER A 124 -4.68 -16.13 -27.67
N LEU A 125 -4.74 -16.15 -29.00
CA LEU A 125 -5.02 -17.36 -29.78
C LEU A 125 -4.05 -18.53 -29.47
N PRO A 126 -2.73 -18.32 -29.32
CA PRO A 126 -1.81 -19.42 -29.02
C PRO A 126 -2.15 -20.14 -27.70
N SER A 127 -2.50 -19.39 -26.66
CA SER A 127 -2.92 -19.96 -25.37
C SER A 127 -4.20 -20.77 -25.50
N ALA A 128 -5.16 -20.30 -26.31
CA ALA A 128 -6.41 -21.01 -26.57
C ALA A 128 -6.17 -22.31 -27.35
N ILE A 129 -5.27 -22.30 -28.33
CA ILE A 129 -4.89 -23.48 -29.12
C ILE A 129 -4.21 -24.52 -28.23
N ASP A 130 -3.28 -24.11 -27.36
CA ASP A 130 -2.59 -25.02 -26.44
C ASP A 130 -3.60 -25.77 -25.55
N VAL A 131 -4.55 -25.04 -24.95
CA VAL A 131 -5.60 -25.65 -24.12
C VAL A 131 -6.55 -26.53 -24.94
N LEU A 132 -6.90 -26.11 -26.16
CA LEU A 132 -7.81 -26.88 -27.02
C LEU A 132 -7.19 -28.20 -27.50
N THR A 133 -5.90 -28.19 -27.84
CA THR A 133 -5.21 -29.35 -28.42
C THR A 133 -4.66 -30.30 -27.35
N THR A 134 -4.08 -29.76 -26.28
CA THR A 134 -3.41 -30.57 -25.24
C THR A 134 -4.25 -30.75 -23.98
N GLY A 135 -5.40 -30.07 -23.88
CA GLY A 135 -6.25 -30.06 -22.67
C GLY A 135 -5.60 -29.38 -21.45
N THR A 136 -4.37 -28.89 -21.58
CA THR A 136 -3.59 -28.32 -20.48
C THR A 136 -2.86 -27.05 -20.92
N TYR A 137 -2.49 -26.20 -19.95
CA TYR A 137 -1.79 -24.94 -20.22
C TYR A 137 -0.28 -25.08 -19.92
N PRO A 138 0.60 -25.16 -20.94
CA PRO A 138 2.02 -25.43 -20.74
C PRO A 138 2.79 -24.26 -20.11
N ARG A 139 2.33 -23.02 -20.30
CA ARG A 139 2.96 -21.82 -19.72
C ARG A 139 2.54 -21.54 -18.26
N LEU A 140 1.84 -22.47 -17.61
CA LEU A 140 1.48 -22.32 -16.21
C LEU A 140 2.74 -22.39 -15.34
N PRO A 141 2.99 -21.40 -14.46
CA PRO A 141 4.11 -21.45 -13.53
C PRO A 141 4.11 -22.74 -12.69
N ALA A 142 5.27 -23.38 -12.58
CA ALA A 142 5.44 -24.65 -11.86
C ALA A 142 4.96 -24.56 -10.40
N CYS A 143 5.13 -23.41 -9.75
CA CYS A 143 4.68 -23.17 -8.37
C CYS A 143 3.16 -23.39 -8.17
N ILE A 144 2.34 -23.13 -9.19
CA ILE A 144 0.88 -23.36 -9.13
C ILE A 144 0.60 -24.85 -9.34
N ARG A 145 1.31 -25.47 -10.30
CA ARG A 145 1.20 -26.91 -10.59
C ARG A 145 1.53 -27.74 -9.36
N GLU A 146 2.65 -27.47 -8.69
CA GLU A 146 3.14 -28.21 -7.54
C GLU A 146 2.29 -28.04 -6.27
N ARG A 147 1.57 -26.91 -6.14
CA ARG A 147 0.79 -26.61 -4.93
C ARG A 147 -0.65 -27.09 -4.99
N ILE A 148 -1.22 -27.22 -6.19
CA ILE A 148 -2.66 -27.51 -6.39
C ILE A 148 -2.87 -28.89 -7.04
N ILE A 149 -1.93 -29.38 -7.85
CA ILE A 149 -2.09 -30.66 -8.55
C ILE A 149 -1.25 -31.71 -7.80
N PRO A 150 -1.86 -32.80 -7.31
CA PRO A 150 -1.10 -33.88 -6.67
C PRO A 150 -0.13 -34.50 -7.69
N PRO A 151 1.08 -34.90 -7.28
CA PRO A 151 2.02 -35.56 -8.17
C PRO A 151 1.43 -36.86 -8.71
N ASP A 152 1.74 -37.19 -9.96
CA ASP A 152 1.28 -38.43 -10.60
C ASP A 152 1.72 -39.66 -9.76
N PRO A 153 0.85 -40.67 -9.63
CA PRO A 153 1.15 -41.84 -8.81
C PRO A 153 2.35 -42.61 -9.38
N ILE A 154 3.30 -42.95 -8.51
CA ILE A 154 4.48 -43.75 -8.88
C ILE A 154 4.01 -45.10 -9.45
N THR A 155 4.44 -45.43 -10.66
CA THR A 155 4.05 -46.70 -11.27
C THR A 155 4.74 -47.88 -10.55
N PRO A 156 4.07 -49.04 -10.45
CA PRO A 156 4.64 -50.20 -9.75
C PRO A 156 5.93 -50.71 -10.43
N GLN A 157 6.07 -50.50 -11.75
CA GLN A 157 7.26 -50.86 -12.51
C GLN A 157 8.45 -49.95 -12.17
N GLU A 158 8.26 -48.63 -12.15
CA GLU A 158 9.32 -47.69 -11.74
C GLU A 158 9.74 -47.93 -10.29
N LYS A 159 8.80 -48.26 -9.41
CA LYS A 159 9.09 -48.63 -8.02
C LYS A 159 9.98 -49.87 -7.95
N ALA A 160 9.66 -50.94 -8.68
CA ALA A 160 10.44 -52.17 -8.68
C ALA A 160 11.87 -51.95 -9.22
N GLN A 161 12.00 -51.23 -10.34
CA GLN A 161 13.29 -50.87 -10.92
C GLN A 161 14.14 -50.01 -9.98
N THR A 162 13.52 -49.03 -9.33
CA THR A 162 14.20 -48.16 -8.36
C THR A 162 14.70 -48.95 -7.14
N LEU A 163 13.89 -49.89 -6.63
CA LEU A 163 14.27 -50.75 -5.51
C LEU A 163 15.42 -51.72 -5.86
N GLN A 164 15.44 -52.27 -7.07
CA GLN A 164 16.54 -53.09 -7.57
C GLN A 164 17.84 -52.28 -7.65
N ARG A 165 17.77 -51.08 -8.25
CA ARG A 165 18.93 -50.18 -8.34
C ARG A 165 19.44 -49.75 -6.97
N LEU A 166 18.55 -49.53 -6.01
CA LEU A 166 18.93 -49.26 -4.61
C LEU A 166 19.67 -50.44 -3.98
N ASN A 167 19.20 -51.67 -4.17
CA ASN A 167 19.88 -52.86 -3.66
C ASN A 167 21.30 -52.99 -4.22
N GLU A 168 21.49 -52.75 -5.52
CA GLU A 168 22.81 -52.79 -6.17
C GLU A 168 23.77 -51.72 -5.63
N VAL A 169 23.29 -50.48 -5.48
CA VAL A 169 24.09 -49.39 -4.91
C VAL A 169 24.49 -49.69 -3.48
N ILE A 170 23.56 -50.21 -2.68
CA ILE A 170 23.80 -50.63 -1.31
C ILE A 170 24.86 -51.73 -1.27
N GLN A 171 24.74 -52.76 -2.11
CA GLN A 171 25.69 -53.85 -2.19
C GLN A 171 27.09 -53.35 -2.57
N TYR A 172 27.18 -52.49 -3.59
CA TYR A 172 28.43 -51.88 -4.02
C TYR A 172 29.10 -51.05 -2.90
N ARG A 173 28.31 -50.25 -2.18
CA ARG A 173 28.81 -49.42 -1.07
C ARG A 173 29.27 -50.24 0.14
N LEU A 174 28.59 -51.34 0.45
CA LEU A 174 28.97 -52.24 1.54
C LEU A 174 30.27 -53.00 1.24
N VAL A 175 30.52 -53.34 -0.03
CA VAL A 175 31.75 -54.01 -0.46
C VAL A 175 32.93 -53.04 -0.51
N SER A 176 32.69 -51.78 -0.89
CA SER A 176 33.75 -50.78 -1.06
C SER A 176 34.21 -50.12 0.24
N ASN A 177 33.46 -50.26 1.34
CA ASN A 177 33.79 -49.71 2.65
C ASN A 177 34.17 -50.82 3.64
N GLU A 178 35.11 -50.52 4.54
CA GLU A 178 35.51 -51.47 5.58
C GLU A 178 34.43 -51.58 6.67
N LEU A 179 33.74 -52.73 6.71
CA LEU A 179 32.74 -53.05 7.72
C LEU A 179 33.38 -53.75 8.93
N PRO A 180 32.98 -53.43 10.18
CA PRO A 180 33.42 -54.14 11.38
C PRO A 180 33.12 -55.65 11.29
N LYS A 181 34.02 -56.48 11.81
CA LYS A 181 33.92 -57.96 11.72
C LYS A 181 32.63 -58.50 12.34
N GLN A 182 32.07 -57.80 13.33
CA GLN A 182 30.83 -58.14 14.04
C GLN A 182 29.56 -57.94 13.20
N MET A 183 29.59 -57.12 12.15
CA MET A 183 28.42 -56.78 11.32
C MET A 183 28.39 -57.51 9.96
N ARG A 184 29.14 -58.62 9.83
CA ARG A 184 29.26 -59.37 8.56
C ARG A 184 27.99 -60.12 8.15
N ARG A 185 27.09 -60.45 9.09
CA ARG A 185 25.81 -61.09 8.79
C ARG A 185 24.78 -60.03 8.40
N LEU A 186 24.65 -59.77 7.10
CA LEU A 186 23.72 -58.79 6.55
C LEU A 186 22.79 -59.39 5.50
N LYS A 187 21.59 -58.83 5.36
CA LYS A 187 20.61 -59.17 4.31
C LYS A 187 20.12 -57.89 3.65
N ILE A 188 20.23 -57.82 2.32
CA ILE A 188 19.75 -56.70 1.52
C ILE A 188 18.41 -57.11 0.90
N ASP A 189 17.35 -56.34 1.16
CA ASP A 189 16.03 -56.59 0.59
C ASP A 189 15.22 -55.29 0.50
N GLN A 190 14.41 -55.14 -0.56
CA GLN A 190 13.54 -53.98 -0.80
C GLN A 190 14.18 -52.59 -0.56
N GLY A 191 15.41 -52.36 -1.03
CA GLY A 191 16.13 -51.10 -0.90
C GLY A 191 16.62 -50.79 0.52
N ARG A 192 16.73 -51.80 1.39
CA ARG A 192 17.15 -51.66 2.80
C ARG A 192 18.17 -52.73 3.16
N VAL A 193 19.01 -52.43 4.15
CA VAL A 193 19.97 -53.39 4.72
C VAL A 193 19.51 -53.78 6.11
N LYS A 194 19.46 -55.09 6.38
CA LYS A 194 19.29 -55.64 7.73
C LYS A 194 20.64 -56.14 8.22
N PHE A 195 21.09 -55.65 9.37
CA PHE A 195 22.26 -56.20 10.07
C PHE A 195 21.80 -57.08 11.24
N PHE A 196 22.38 -58.25 11.35
CA PHE A 196 22.12 -59.20 12.43
C PHE A 196 23.40 -59.39 13.26
N VAL A 197 23.38 -58.93 14.51
CA VAL A 197 24.44 -59.19 15.50
C VAL A 197 23.85 -60.10 16.58
N GLU A 198 24.45 -61.28 16.76
CA GLU A 198 23.94 -62.28 17.71
C GLU A 198 23.99 -61.74 19.14
N HIS A 199 22.88 -61.87 19.87
CA HIS A 199 22.71 -61.46 21.28
C HIS A 199 22.79 -59.95 21.59
N GLU A 200 22.84 -59.07 20.58
CA GLU A 200 22.94 -57.61 20.81
C GLU A 200 21.83 -56.80 20.13
N PHE A 201 21.74 -56.77 18.79
CA PHE A 201 20.76 -55.94 18.08
C PHE A 201 20.47 -56.37 16.62
N GLU A 202 19.27 -56.03 16.15
CA GLU A 202 18.89 -56.04 14.72
C GLU A 202 18.67 -54.59 14.26
N VAL A 203 19.35 -54.16 13.18
CA VAL A 203 19.26 -52.79 12.67
C VAL A 203 18.83 -52.78 11.21
N LEU A 204 17.85 -51.92 10.90
CA LEU A 204 17.36 -51.63 9.56
C LEU A 204 17.91 -50.29 9.09
N LEU A 205 18.72 -50.30 8.03
CA LEU A 205 19.21 -49.08 7.41
C LEU A 205 18.47 -48.82 6.10
N CYS A 206 18.02 -47.57 5.93
CA CYS A 206 17.45 -47.05 4.71
C CYS A 206 18.26 -45.82 4.27
N PHE A 207 18.64 -45.74 3.00
CA PHE A 207 19.37 -44.60 2.47
C PHE A 207 18.42 -43.42 2.25
N ARG A 208 18.80 -42.23 2.74
CA ARG A 208 17.99 -41.01 2.61
C ARG A 208 18.18 -40.29 1.27
N SER A 209 19.26 -40.58 0.53
CA SER A 209 19.52 -40.02 -0.81
C SER A 209 20.56 -40.85 -1.57
N ILE A 210 20.40 -41.00 -2.89
CA ILE A 210 21.30 -41.69 -3.84
C ILE A 210 22.54 -40.85 -4.21
N THR A 211 22.66 -39.62 -3.71
CA THR A 211 23.76 -38.72 -4.07
C THR A 211 25.13 -39.33 -3.80
N SER A 212 26.01 -39.23 -4.81
CA SER A 212 27.34 -39.86 -4.94
C SER A 212 28.39 -39.36 -3.94
N MET A 213 27.99 -38.83 -2.80
CA MET A 213 28.93 -38.42 -1.76
C MET A 213 29.66 -39.64 -1.22
N SER A 214 30.96 -39.67 -1.51
CA SER A 214 31.97 -40.52 -0.90
C SER A 214 32.03 -40.23 0.60
N TRP A 215 32.02 -41.28 1.44
CA TRP A 215 32.05 -41.22 2.90
C TRP A 215 33.25 -40.44 3.47
N HIS A 216 34.27 -40.16 2.65
CA HIS A 216 35.47 -39.42 3.05
C HIS A 216 35.25 -37.95 3.44
N SER A 217 34.11 -37.33 3.10
CA SER A 217 33.87 -35.90 3.37
C SER A 217 32.82 -35.63 4.46
N GLN A 218 32.44 -36.64 5.25
CA GLN A 218 31.84 -36.43 6.57
C GLN A 218 32.59 -37.34 7.53
N GLY A 219 33.68 -36.81 8.11
CA GLY A 219 34.51 -37.54 9.06
C GLY A 219 33.66 -38.18 10.14
N CYS A 220 33.84 -39.49 10.34
CA CYS A 220 33.42 -40.29 11.50
C CYS A 220 32.02 -40.05 12.10
N CYS A 221 31.11 -39.36 11.41
CA CYS A 221 29.70 -39.33 11.72
C CYS A 221 29.04 -40.46 10.93
N MET A 222 29.41 -41.68 11.30
CA MET A 222 28.47 -42.78 11.38
C MET A 222 27.45 -42.41 12.49
N LEU A 223 26.71 -41.32 12.29
CA LEU A 223 25.32 -41.26 12.68
C LEU A 223 24.70 -42.35 11.78
N ILE A 224 24.52 -43.61 12.20
CA ILE A 224 23.74 -43.99 13.37
C ILE A 224 22.98 -42.79 13.95
N THR A 225 22.26 -42.07 13.10
CA THR A 225 20.95 -41.58 13.48
C THR A 225 20.16 -42.86 13.68
N LEU A 226 20.36 -43.44 14.87
CA LEU A 226 19.43 -44.28 15.58
C LEU A 226 18.11 -43.53 15.51
N CYS A 227 17.36 -43.73 14.43
CA CYS A 227 15.92 -43.77 14.57
C CYS A 227 15.69 -45.05 15.38
N MET A 228 15.82 -44.87 16.70
CA MET A 228 15.72 -45.85 17.75
C MET A 228 14.26 -46.30 17.85
N ILE A 229 13.73 -46.90 16.77
CA ILE A 229 12.34 -47.34 16.67
C ILE A 229 12.18 -48.85 16.86
N CYS A 230 13.28 -49.62 17.02
CA CYS A 230 13.18 -50.99 17.52
C CYS A 230 14.53 -51.51 18.05
N ILE A 231 15.07 -50.90 19.13
CA ILE A 231 15.92 -51.70 20.02
C ILE A 231 14.96 -52.53 20.85
N LYS A 232 14.66 -53.75 20.37
CA LYS A 232 14.03 -54.77 21.21
C LYS A 232 15.11 -55.25 22.17
N CYS A 233 15.21 -54.57 23.31
CA CYS A 233 16.08 -54.94 24.41
C CYS A 233 15.62 -56.31 24.92
N CYS A 234 16.32 -57.37 24.54
CA CYS A 234 16.17 -58.70 25.12
C CYS A 234 17.58 -59.18 25.48
N VAL A 235 18.13 -58.61 26.55
CA VAL A 235 19.21 -59.23 27.32
C VAL A 235 18.65 -59.43 28.73
N SER A 236 18.12 -60.62 28.94
CA SER A 236 17.92 -61.18 30.27
C SER A 236 19.27 -61.72 30.73
N PHE A 237 19.83 -61.17 31.81
CA PHE A 237 20.84 -61.86 32.63
C PHE A 237 20.92 -61.24 34.04
N CYS A 238 19.89 -61.48 34.86
CA CYS A 238 19.97 -62.04 36.22
C CYS A 238 18.57 -62.20 36.81
#